data_AF-A0A0Q6N314-F1
#
_entry.id   AF-A0A0Q6N314-F1
#
_cell.length_a   1.000
_cell.length_b   1.000
_cell.length_c   1.000
_cell.angle_alpha   90.00
_cell.angle_beta   90.00
_cell.angle_gamma   90.00
#
_symmetry.space_group_name_H-M   'P 1'
#
loop_
_entity.id
_entity.type
_entity.pdbx_description
1 polymer ?
#
loop_
_entity_poly.entity_id
_entity_poly.type
_entity_poly.pdbx_seq_one_letter_code
_entity_poly.pdbx_strand_id
1 'polypeptide(L)'
;MANQQKSQCPINLSLEVFGDRWSLLIVRDMMFAGKRHFREFLQSDEGISSNILTERLGTLVEHGVLHKADDPTHKQKAIYSLTPMGIDLLPVVAQIGIWGRKHQPVTRESATAAAAMEKGGPVLWKQMQADLRKTHAAARKG
;
A
#
# COMPACT_ATOMS: atom_id res chain seq x y z
N MET A 1 -31.12 9.87 -10.26
CA MET A 1 -30.25 10.86 -10.93
C MET A 1 -29.05 10.12 -11.52
N ALA A 2 -28.70 10.46 -12.76
CA ALA A 2 -27.83 9.76 -13.71
C ALA A 2 -26.98 8.58 -13.18
N ASN A 3 -27.32 7.38 -13.65
CA ASN A 3 -26.40 6.24 -13.71
C ASN A 3 -25.31 6.60 -14.74
N GLN A 4 -24.35 7.42 -14.35
CA GLN A 4 -23.15 7.68 -15.14
C GLN A 4 -22.42 6.36 -15.25
N GLN A 5 -22.53 5.73 -16.42
CA GLN A 5 -21.81 4.50 -16.75
C GLN A 5 -20.32 4.81 -16.57
N LYS A 6 -19.76 4.38 -15.42
CA LYS A 6 -18.36 4.64 -15.08
C LYS A 6 -17.51 4.18 -16.26
N SER A 7 -16.60 5.03 -16.70
CA SER A 7 -15.68 4.71 -17.78
C SER A 7 -14.99 3.38 -17.45
N GLN A 8 -15.06 2.40 -18.36
CA GLN A 8 -14.32 1.13 -18.25
C GLN A 8 -12.81 1.32 -18.47
N CYS A 9 -12.34 2.57 -18.46
CA CYS A 9 -10.93 2.92 -18.49
C CYS A 9 -10.22 2.30 -17.28
N PRO A 10 -9.15 1.50 -17.50
CA PRO A 10 -8.43 0.84 -16.42
C PRO A 10 -7.82 1.83 -15.42
N ILE A 11 -7.48 3.04 -15.85
CA ILE A 11 -7.00 4.11 -14.96
C ILE A 11 -8.11 4.53 -14.00
N ASN A 12 -9.30 4.82 -14.51
CA ASN A 12 -10.44 5.22 -13.69
C ASN A 12 -10.78 4.12 -12.68
N LEU A 13 -10.88 2.87 -13.13
CA LEU A 13 -11.16 1.73 -12.26
C LEU A 13 -10.08 1.52 -11.18
N SER A 14 -8.81 1.82 -11.49
CA SER A 14 -7.73 1.77 -10.50
C SER A 14 -7.86 2.89 -9.46
N LEU A 15 -8.26 4.09 -9.89
CA LEU A 15 -8.48 5.23 -8.99
C LEU A 15 -9.68 5.05 -8.07
N GLU A 16 -10.68 4.26 -8.47
CA GLU A 16 -11.77 3.86 -7.56
C GLU A 16 -11.26 2.99 -6.41
N VAL A 17 -10.17 2.24 -6.62
CA VAL A 17 -9.55 1.39 -5.58
C VAL A 17 -8.64 2.20 -4.66
N PHE A 18 -7.71 2.98 -5.23
CA PHE A 18 -6.63 3.61 -4.47
C PHE A 18 -6.36 5.08 -4.81
N GLY A 19 -7.26 5.75 -5.54
CA GLY A 19 -7.13 7.14 -5.99
C GLY A 19 -7.40 8.19 -4.91
N ASP A 20 -7.39 7.81 -3.64
CA ASP A 20 -7.45 8.71 -2.50
C ASP A 20 -6.06 9.02 -1.94
N ARG A 21 -5.99 9.93 -0.97
CA ARG A 21 -4.73 10.38 -0.36
C ARG A 21 -3.98 9.29 0.42
N TRP A 22 -4.68 8.30 0.96
CA TRP A 22 -4.17 7.43 2.03
C TRP A 22 -3.85 6.01 1.58
N SER A 23 -4.59 5.47 0.61
CA SER A 23 -4.42 4.07 0.20
C SER A 23 -3.00 3.67 -0.15
N LEU A 24 -2.35 4.46 -1.01
CA LEU A 24 -0.98 4.15 -1.43
C LEU A 24 0.04 4.45 -0.33
N LEU A 25 -0.28 5.30 0.67
CA LEU A 25 0.55 5.49 1.85
C LEU A 25 0.48 4.28 2.79
N ILE A 26 -0.71 3.70 2.98
CA ILE A 26 -0.88 2.44 3.72
C ILE A 26 -0.08 1.33 3.02
N VAL A 27 -0.25 1.16 1.71
CA VAL A 27 0.49 0.15 0.93
C VAL A 27 2.02 0.38 1.01
N ARG A 28 2.48 1.62 0.87
CA ARG A 28 3.89 2.00 1.05
C ARG A 28 4.41 1.56 2.42
N ASP A 29 3.68 1.86 3.49
CA ASP A 29 4.10 1.53 4.85
C ASP A 29 4.19 0.01 5.07
N MET A 30 3.28 -0.76 4.47
CA MET A 30 3.37 -2.22 4.47
C MET A 30 4.61 -2.73 3.73
N MET A 31 4.92 -2.13 2.57
CA MET A 31 6.03 -2.56 1.71
C MET A 31 7.41 -2.24 2.29
N PHE A 32 7.58 -1.05 2.88
CA PHE A 32 8.91 -0.55 3.25
C PHE A 32 9.15 -0.47 4.76
N ALA A 33 8.10 -0.23 5.56
CA ALA A 33 8.19 -0.22 7.02
C ALA A 33 7.67 -1.52 7.66
N GLY A 34 7.10 -2.44 6.87
CA GLY A 34 6.60 -3.72 7.35
C GLY A 34 5.38 -3.61 8.28
N LYS A 35 4.68 -2.48 8.28
CA LYS A 35 3.50 -2.25 9.14
C LYS A 35 2.39 -3.22 8.78
N ARG A 36 1.74 -3.85 9.76
CA ARG A 36 0.68 -4.85 9.56
C ARG A 36 -0.48 -4.75 10.54
N HIS A 37 -0.39 -3.90 11.55
CA HIS A 37 -1.41 -3.70 12.56
C HIS A 37 -1.94 -2.27 12.54
N PHE A 38 -3.22 -2.12 12.89
CA PHE A 38 -3.91 -0.83 12.93
C PHE A 38 -3.13 0.27 13.68
N ARG A 39 -2.59 -0.07 14.86
CA ARG A 39 -1.83 0.89 15.68
C ARG A 39 -0.53 1.35 15.04
N GLU A 40 0.11 0.52 14.23
CA GLU A 40 1.35 0.89 13.54
C GLU A 40 1.06 1.94 12.46
N PHE A 41 -0.05 1.80 11.73
CA PHE A 41 -0.48 2.79 10.73
C PHE A 41 -0.91 4.11 11.36
N LEU A 42 -1.52 4.09 12.56
CA LEU A 42 -1.82 5.31 13.30
C LEU A 42 -0.57 6.09 13.72
N GLN A 43 0.56 5.41 13.84
CA GLN A 43 1.85 6.01 14.17
C GLN A 43 2.64 6.44 12.92
N SER A 44 2.02 6.44 11.73
CA SER A 44 2.67 6.98 10.52
C SER A 44 2.75 8.51 10.58
N ASP A 45 3.84 9.04 10.03
CA ASP A 45 4.19 10.46 10.09
C ASP A 45 3.12 11.38 9.47
N GLU A 46 2.35 10.88 8.50
CA GLU A 46 1.30 11.67 7.84
C GLU A 46 0.05 11.90 8.71
N GLY A 47 -0.06 11.25 9.88
CA GLY A 47 -1.11 11.54 10.85
C GLY A 47 -2.52 11.17 10.40
N ILE A 48 -2.71 9.98 9.82
CA ILE A 48 -4.05 9.49 9.46
C ILE A 48 -4.94 9.33 10.70
N SER A 49 -6.18 9.82 10.64
CA SER A 49 -7.14 9.66 11.74
C SER A 49 -7.66 8.21 11.81
N SER A 50 -8.09 7.77 12.99
CA SER A 50 -8.60 6.41 13.20
C SER A 50 -9.80 6.07 12.32
N ASN A 51 -10.71 7.02 12.12
CA ASN A 51 -11.92 6.80 11.33
C ASN A 51 -11.57 6.61 9.86
N ILE A 52 -10.70 7.47 9.31
CA ILE A 52 -10.25 7.38 7.91
C ILE A 52 -9.39 6.13 7.70
N LEU A 53 -8.53 5.78 8.65
CA LEU A 53 -7.74 4.55 8.58
C LEU A 53 -8.65 3.30 8.56
N THR A 54 -9.69 3.29 9.39
CA THR A 54 -10.67 2.18 9.44
C THR A 54 -11.38 2.04 8.10
N GLU A 55 -11.87 3.15 7.55
CA GLU A 55 -12.52 3.20 6.24
C GLU A 55 -11.58 2.66 5.15
N ARG A 56 -10.36 3.21 5.05
CA ARG A 56 -9.42 2.83 3.98
C ARG A 56 -8.93 1.40 4.07
N LEU A 57 -8.65 0.90 5.27
CA LEU A 57 -8.33 -0.52 5.45
C LEU A 57 -9.50 -1.42 5.02
N GLY A 58 -10.74 -1.01 5.32
CA GLY A 58 -11.95 -1.66 4.83
C GLY A 58 -12.03 -1.70 3.31
N THR A 59 -11.92 -0.54 2.65
CA THR A 59 -11.94 -0.40 1.18
C THR A 59 -10.86 -1.28 0.53
N LEU A 60 -9.62 -1.26 1.05
CA LEU A 60 -8.53 -2.03 0.49
C LEU A 60 -8.71 -3.54 0.67
N VAL A 61 -9.38 -3.98 1.75
CA VAL A 61 -9.75 -5.39 1.94
C VAL A 61 -10.88 -5.78 0.99
N GLU A 62 -11.90 -4.94 0.86
CA GLU A 62 -13.05 -5.16 -0.05
C GLU A 62 -12.61 -5.31 -1.50
N HIS A 63 -11.68 -4.46 -1.96
CA HIS A 63 -11.10 -4.56 -3.30
C HIS A 63 -10.04 -5.65 -3.46
N GLY A 64 -9.72 -6.41 -2.40
CA GLY A 64 -8.75 -7.50 -2.46
C GLY A 64 -7.29 -7.06 -2.56
N VAL A 65 -6.97 -5.79 -2.29
CA VAL A 65 -5.59 -5.30 -2.17
C VAL A 65 -4.95 -5.85 -0.89
N LEU A 66 -5.73 -5.92 0.18
CA LEU A 66 -5.34 -6.44 1.48
C LEU A 66 -6.16 -7.66 1.87
N HIS A 67 -5.56 -8.53 2.67
CA HIS A 67 -6.25 -9.54 3.45
C HIS A 67 -6.18 -9.17 4.93
N LYS A 68 -7.29 -9.34 5.65
CA LYS A 68 -7.39 -9.13 7.09
C LYS A 68 -7.66 -10.48 7.77
N ALA A 69 -6.81 -10.82 8.73
CA ALA A 69 -6.97 -12.01 9.58
C ALA A 69 -6.89 -11.61 11.06
N ASP A 70 -7.44 -12.43 11.94
CA ASP A 70 -7.23 -12.29 13.38
C ASP A 70 -5.76 -12.60 13.74
N ASP A 71 -5.23 -11.89 14.73
CA ASP A 71 -3.90 -12.13 15.26
C ASP A 71 -3.93 -13.37 16.18
N PRO A 72 -3.15 -14.43 15.88
CA PRO A 72 -3.12 -15.64 16.70
C PRO A 72 -2.69 -15.39 18.15
N THR A 73 -1.93 -14.33 18.39
CA THR A 73 -1.42 -13.96 19.71
C THR A 73 -2.42 -13.14 20.52
N HIS A 74 -3.40 -12.51 19.86
CA HIS A 74 -4.35 -11.63 20.53
C HIS A 74 -5.64 -11.46 19.72
N LYS A 75 -6.72 -12.15 20.12
CA LYS A 75 -8.01 -12.23 19.40
C LYS A 75 -8.65 -10.89 18.99
N GLN A 76 -8.37 -9.78 19.70
CA GLN A 76 -8.90 -8.46 19.34
C GLN A 76 -8.02 -7.67 18.35
N LYS A 77 -6.86 -8.19 17.97
CA LYS A 77 -5.98 -7.55 16.99
C LYS A 77 -6.19 -8.22 15.64
N ALA A 78 -6.20 -7.39 14.60
CA ALA A 78 -6.13 -7.87 13.23
C ALA A 78 -4.71 -7.72 12.69
N ILE A 79 -4.33 -8.64 11.82
CA ILE A 79 -3.15 -8.57 10.97
C ILE A 79 -3.61 -8.30 9.54
N TYR A 80 -3.10 -7.22 8.96
CA TYR A 80 -3.27 -6.89 7.55
C TYR A 80 -2.09 -7.42 6.74
N SER A 81 -2.37 -7.93 5.55
CA SER A 81 -1.37 -8.51 4.66
C SER A 81 -1.63 -8.11 3.22
N LEU A 82 -0.58 -7.76 2.49
CA LEU A 82 -0.71 -7.52 1.05
C LEU A 82 -1.08 -8.82 0.34
N THR A 83 -2.08 -8.76 -0.52
CA THR A 83 -2.40 -9.85 -1.45
C THR A 83 -1.44 -9.78 -2.65
N PRO A 84 -1.45 -10.77 -3.57
CA PRO A 84 -0.73 -10.63 -4.85
C PRO A 84 -1.08 -9.32 -5.58
N MET A 85 -2.36 -8.93 -5.58
CA MET A 85 -2.82 -7.67 -6.18
C MET A 85 -2.18 -6.45 -5.49
N GLY A 86 -2.11 -6.44 -4.15
CA GLY A 86 -1.45 -5.35 -3.43
C GLY A 86 0.06 -5.28 -3.66
N ILE A 87 0.73 -6.43 -3.80
CA ILE A 87 2.17 -6.49 -4.09
C ILE A 87 2.48 -5.99 -5.52
N ASP A 88 1.55 -6.19 -6.45
CA ASP A 88 1.68 -5.70 -7.82
C ASP A 88 1.62 -4.17 -7.92
N LEU A 89 1.23 -3.47 -6.86
CA LEU A 89 1.31 -1.99 -6.77
C LEU A 89 2.73 -1.45 -6.51
N LEU A 90 3.72 -2.30 -6.20
CA LEU A 90 5.08 -1.84 -5.89
C LEU A 90 5.66 -0.91 -6.98
N PRO A 91 5.56 -1.22 -8.29
CA PRO A 91 6.06 -0.32 -9.33
C PRO A 91 5.33 1.02 -9.35
N VAL A 92 4.02 1.06 -9.03
CA VAL A 92 3.24 2.31 -8.96
C VAL A 92 3.75 3.18 -7.81
N VAL A 93 3.90 2.60 -6.62
CA VAL A 93 4.41 3.32 -5.44
C VAL A 93 5.84 3.82 -5.69
N ALA A 94 6.69 2.98 -6.30
CA ALA A 94 8.05 3.37 -6.67
C ALA A 94 8.05 4.57 -7.63
N GLN A 95 7.22 4.54 -8.67
CA GLN A 95 7.14 5.63 -9.65
C GLN A 95 6.60 6.93 -9.05
N ILE A 96 5.64 6.86 -8.13
CA ILE A 96 5.19 8.05 -7.38
C ILE A 96 6.35 8.64 -6.57
N GLY A 97 7.15 7.81 -5.90
CA GLY A 97 8.34 8.26 -5.16
C GLY A 97 9.40 8.90 -6.06
N ILE A 98 9.66 8.31 -7.22
CA ILE A 98 10.62 8.83 -8.23
C ILE A 98 10.15 10.17 -8.79
N TRP A 99 8.85 10.30 -9.09
CA TRP A 99 8.27 11.56 -9.52
C TRP A 99 8.34 12.61 -8.40
N GLY A 100 7.98 12.24 -7.17
CA GLY A 100 8.05 13.12 -6.00
C GLY A 100 9.46 13.65 -5.75
N ARG A 101 10.49 12.80 -5.89
CA ARG A 101 11.91 13.20 -5.81
C ARG A 101 12.28 14.33 -6.78
N LYS A 102 11.65 14.37 -7.96
CA LYS A 102 11.95 15.35 -9.02
C LYS A 102 11.19 16.67 -8.85
N HIS A 103 10.03 16.65 -8.19
CA HIS A 103 9.07 17.76 -8.25
C HIS A 103 8.60 18.29 -6.89
N GLN A 104 8.97 17.65 -5.79
CA GLN A 104 8.54 18.03 -4.44
C GLN A 104 9.75 18.34 -3.54
N PRO A 105 9.58 19.18 -2.51
CA PRO A 105 10.65 19.48 -1.54
C PRO A 105 10.86 18.30 -0.58
N VAL A 106 11.45 17.23 -1.08
CA VAL A 106 11.73 16.01 -0.30
C VAL A 106 13.00 16.18 0.56
N THR A 107 13.06 15.46 1.69
CA THR A 107 14.28 15.38 2.50
C THR A 107 15.38 14.62 1.74
N ARG A 108 16.64 14.80 2.16
CA ARG A 108 17.79 14.08 1.58
C ARG A 108 17.65 12.56 1.73
N GLU A 109 17.12 12.10 2.85
CA GLU A 109 16.88 10.69 3.12
C GLU A 109 15.87 10.10 2.14
N SER A 110 14.70 10.71 2.01
CA SER A 110 13.65 10.28 1.07
C SER A 110 14.12 10.35 -0.38
N ALA A 111 14.93 11.36 -0.74
CA ALA A 111 15.53 11.47 -2.06
C ALA A 111 16.50 10.31 -2.36
N THR A 112 17.27 9.87 -1.37
CA THR A 112 18.22 8.75 -1.50
C THR A 112 17.48 7.44 -1.71
N ALA A 113 16.43 7.18 -0.92
CA ALA A 113 15.60 5.98 -1.09
C ALA A 113 14.93 5.92 -2.48
N ALA A 114 14.35 7.04 -2.93
CA ALA A 114 13.74 7.10 -4.26
C ALA A 114 14.77 6.94 -5.40
N ALA A 115 15.98 7.50 -5.25
CA ALA A 115 17.05 7.30 -6.21
C ALA A 115 17.55 5.85 -6.27
N ALA A 116 17.59 5.14 -5.13
CA ALA A 116 17.92 3.72 -5.09
C ALA A 116 16.85 2.88 -5.83
N MET A 117 15.57 3.19 -5.64
CA MET A 117 14.47 2.55 -6.37
C MET A 117 14.54 2.81 -7.88
N GLU A 118 14.87 4.03 -8.29
CA GLU A 118 15.06 4.40 -9.71
C GLU A 118 16.23 3.64 -10.33
N LYS A 119 17.39 3.60 -9.65
CA LYS A 119 18.60 2.91 -10.13
C LYS A 119 18.41 1.40 -10.20
N GLY A 120 17.73 0.80 -9.22
CA GLY A 120 17.47 -0.64 -9.19
C GLY A 120 16.45 -1.10 -10.24
N GLY A 121 15.49 -0.22 -10.57
CA GLY A 121 14.52 -0.43 -11.64
C GLY A 121 13.72 -1.75 -11.52
N PRO A 122 13.20 -2.27 -12.65
CA PRO A 122 12.33 -3.44 -12.65
C PRO A 122 12.95 -4.71 -12.04
N VAL A 123 14.28 -4.86 -12.09
CA VAL A 123 14.98 -6.02 -11.50
C VAL A 123 14.86 -5.99 -9.98
N LEU A 124 15.21 -4.87 -9.35
CA LEU A 124 15.06 -4.70 -7.91
C LEU A 124 13.60 -4.85 -7.48
N TRP A 125 12.67 -4.23 -8.21
CA TRP A 125 11.25 -4.30 -7.85
C TRP A 125 10.72 -5.73 -7.89
N LYS A 126 11.10 -6.54 -8.89
CA LYS A 126 10.72 -7.97 -8.95
C LYS A 126 11.28 -8.77 -7.76
N GLN A 127 12.51 -8.49 -7.35
CA GLN A 127 13.11 -9.12 -6.16
C GLN A 127 12.31 -8.75 -4.90
N MET A 128 12.06 -7.46 -4.70
CA MET A 128 11.25 -6.98 -3.58
C MET A 128 9.84 -7.57 -3.57
N GLN A 129 9.17 -7.66 -4.72
CA GLN A 129 7.87 -8.33 -4.82
C GLN A 129 7.94 -9.81 -4.42
N ALA A 130 9.00 -10.52 -4.80
CA ALA A 130 9.19 -11.91 -4.39
C ALA A 130 9.35 -12.02 -2.86
N ASP A 131 10.08 -11.10 -2.24
CA ASP A 131 10.25 -11.09 -0.78
C ASP A 131 8.97 -10.70 -0.05
N LEU A 132 8.23 -9.70 -0.54
CA LEU A 132 6.90 -9.34 -0.03
C LEU A 132 5.94 -10.54 -0.11
N ARG A 133 5.96 -11.31 -1.20
CA ARG A 133 5.13 -12.51 -1.33
C ARG A 133 5.46 -13.55 -0.25
N LYS A 134 6.73 -13.74 0.09
CA LYS A 134 7.13 -14.63 1.20
C LYS A 134 6.62 -14.10 2.54
N THR A 135 6.82 -12.82 2.83
CA THR A 135 6.41 -12.16 4.09
C THR A 135 4.90 -12.21 4.30
N HIS A 136 4.11 -12.04 3.24
CA HIS A 136 2.65 -11.98 3.31
C HIS A 136 1.94 -13.32 3.03
N ALA A 137 2.65 -14.38 2.61
CA ALA A 137 2.06 -15.69 2.33
C ALA A 137 1.43 -16.37 3.56
N ALA A 138 2.00 -16.17 4.76
CA ALA A 138 1.59 -16.87 5.97
C ALA A 138 0.17 -16.50 6.46
N ALA A 139 -0.35 -15.34 6.06
CA ALA A 139 -1.63 -14.84 6.58
C ALA A 139 -2.87 -15.37 5.84
N ARG A 140 -2.71 -16.20 4.80
CA ARG A 140 -3.85 -16.76 4.03
C ARG A 140 -4.46 -18.03 4.67
N LYS A 141 -3.91 -18.54 5.77
CA LYS A 141 -4.32 -19.81 6.41
C LYS A 141 -5.41 -19.64 7.48
N GLY A 142 -6.34 -18.71 7.29
CA GLY A 142 -7.51 -18.50 8.16
C GLY A 142 -8.79 -18.69 7.37
#